data_AF-A0A086MP57-F1
#
_entry.id   AF-A0A086MP57-F1
#
_cell.length_a   1.000
_cell.length_b   1.000
_cell.length_c   1.000
_cell.angle_alpha   90.00
_cell.angle_beta   90.00
_cell.angle_gamma   90.00
#
_symmetry.space_group_name_H-M   'P 1'
#
loop_
_entity.id
_entity.type
_entity.pdbx_description
1 polymer ?
#
loop_
_entity_poly.entity_id
_entity_poly.type
_entity_poly.pdbx_seq_one_letter_code
_entity_poly.pdbx_strand_id
1 'polypeptide(L)'
;MKRHIWGIIAATAAAPYIAGLLIGLYVELVDMVRHGEPLELPSLLKFLPISTVVLTVAGIPILILSALCAALLNAAEWRTRRASIMAGSLTGLCFIALLTSSPANFGDEWLYALAIGAPTGAICGWIYWRIAIRQTPEKAHAIDPA
;
A
#
# COMPACT_ATOMS: atom_id res chain seq x y z
N MET A 1 -12.41 -16.61 -6.38
CA MET A 1 -12.44 -15.37 -7.18
C MET A 1 -12.99 -14.15 -6.44
N LYS A 2 -14.25 -14.12 -5.94
CA LYS A 2 -14.84 -12.94 -5.26
C LYS A 2 -13.95 -12.31 -4.16
N ARG A 3 -13.25 -13.13 -3.37
CA ARG A 3 -12.36 -12.69 -2.29
C ARG A 3 -11.12 -11.93 -2.77
N HIS A 4 -10.52 -12.36 -3.88
CA HIS A 4 -9.35 -11.67 -4.46
C HIS A 4 -9.73 -10.28 -4.95
N ILE A 5 -10.92 -10.14 -5.57
CA ILE A 5 -11.44 -8.85 -6.04
C ILE A 5 -11.64 -7.91 -4.84
N TRP A 6 -12.27 -8.37 -3.76
CA TRP A 6 -12.44 -7.56 -2.55
C TRP A 6 -11.11 -7.19 -1.89
N GLY A 7 -10.14 -8.11 -1.86
CA GLY A 7 -8.81 -7.84 -1.34
C GLY A 7 -8.07 -6.77 -2.15
N ILE A 8 -8.16 -6.82 -3.48
CA ILE A 8 -7.58 -5.82 -4.38
C ILE A 8 -8.26 -4.46 -4.17
N ILE A 9 -9.59 -4.41 -4.20
CA ILE A 9 -10.34 -3.16 -4.00
C ILE A 9 -10.01 -2.53 -2.65
N ALA A 10 -9.99 -3.32 -1.57
CA ALA A 10 -9.67 -2.82 -0.24
C ALA A 10 -8.23 -2.29 -0.15
N ALA A 11 -7.26 -3.01 -0.71
CA ALA A 11 -5.86 -2.58 -0.73
C ALA A 11 -5.67 -1.30 -1.57
N THR A 12 -6.30 -1.23 -2.74
CA THR A 12 -6.25 -0.05 -3.61
C THR A 12 -6.91 1.17 -2.96
N ALA A 13 -8.08 0.99 -2.34
CA ALA A 13 -8.76 2.07 -1.64
C ALA A 13 -7.96 2.58 -0.44
N ALA A 14 -7.26 1.70 0.30
CA ALA A 14 -6.47 2.07 1.45
C ALA A 14 -5.14 2.76 1.09
N ALA A 15 -4.54 2.40 -0.05
CA ALA A 15 -3.21 2.87 -0.47
C ALA A 15 -3.02 4.40 -0.39
N PRO A 16 -3.87 5.26 -0.98
CA PRO A 16 -3.66 6.71 -0.95
C PRO A 16 -3.85 7.32 0.45
N TYR A 17 -4.70 6.74 1.30
CA TYR A 17 -4.86 7.21 2.68
C TYR A 17 -3.67 6.84 3.56
N ILE A 18 -3.15 5.62 3.41
CA ILE A 18 -1.93 5.19 4.10
C ILE A 18 -0.75 6.05 3.65
N ALA A 19 -0.60 6.28 2.35
CA ALA A 19 0.44 7.15 1.82
C ALA A 19 0.31 8.58 2.37
N GLY A 20 -0.88 9.18 2.31
CA GLY A 20 -1.11 10.55 2.81
C GLY A 20 -0.83 10.69 4.30
N LEU A 21 -1.22 9.71 5.12
CA LEU A 21 -0.89 9.69 6.55
C LEU A 21 0.62 9.59 6.79
N LEU A 22 1.33 8.74 6.04
CA LEU A 22 2.78 8.60 6.16
C LEU A 22 3.52 9.85 5.69
N ILE A 23 3.04 10.51 4.62
CA ILE A 23 3.56 11.79 4.16
C ILE A 23 3.36 12.86 5.22
N GLY A 24 2.15 13.00 5.76
CA GLY A 24 1.87 13.97 6.80
C GLY A 24 2.72 13.73 8.04
N LEU A 25 2.84 12.47 8.47
CA LEU A 25 3.68 12.11 9.60
C LEU A 25 5.16 12.43 9.33
N TYR A 26 5.64 12.19 8.12
CA TYR A 26 7.01 12.52 7.73
C TYR A 26 7.25 14.04 7.78
N VAL A 27 6.34 14.85 7.24
CA VAL A 27 6.45 16.32 7.24
C VAL A 27 6.48 16.85 8.68
N GLU A 28 5.53 16.46 9.52
CA GLU A 28 5.45 16.87 10.93
C GLU A 28 6.71 16.46 11.71
N LEU A 29 7.24 15.26 11.44
CA LEU A 29 8.44 14.78 12.12
C LEU A 29 9.70 15.55 11.68
N VAL A 30 9.78 15.92 10.40
CA VAL A 30 10.86 16.77 9.89
C VAL A 30 10.77 18.18 10.49
N ASP A 31 9.57 18.77 10.57
CA ASP A 31 9.37 20.09 11.16
C ASP A 31 9.67 20.08 12.66
N MET A 32 9.26 19.05 13.40
CA MET A 32 9.64 18.89 14.81
C MET A 32 11.16 18.81 14.99
N VAL A 33 11.86 18.06 14.14
CA VAL A 33 13.33 17.90 14.24
C VAL A 33 14.08 19.16 13.83
N ARG A 34 13.60 19.88 12.80
CA ARG A 34 14.31 21.06 12.26
C ARG A 34 13.95 22.36 12.94
N HIS A 35 12.70 22.50 13.37
CA HIS A 35 12.13 23.76 13.86
C HIS A 35 11.65 23.67 15.31
N GLY A 36 11.61 22.46 15.91
CA GLY A 36 11.17 22.27 17.29
C GLY A 36 9.66 22.42 17.46
N GLU A 37 8.89 22.41 16.38
CA GLU A 37 7.44 22.53 16.44
C GLU A 37 6.80 21.23 16.96
N PRO A 38 5.78 21.32 17.82
CA PRO A 38 5.10 20.14 18.33
C PRO A 38 4.28 19.46 17.21
N LEU A 39 4.17 18.13 17.28
CA LEU A 39 3.36 17.37 16.34
C LEU A 39 1.87 17.75 16.44
N GLU A 40 1.30 18.27 15.35
CA GLU A 40 -0.10 18.71 15.33
C GLU A 40 -0.99 17.69 14.61
N LEU A 41 -1.74 16.89 15.38
CA LEU A 41 -2.75 15.96 14.83
C LEU A 41 -3.73 16.63 13.83
N PRO A 42 -4.21 17.87 14.05
CA PRO A 42 -5.08 18.54 13.08
C PRO A 42 -4.42 18.79 11.72
N SER A 43 -3.09 18.92 11.67
CA SER A 43 -2.35 19.09 10.43
C SER A 43 -2.26 17.78 9.62
N LEU A 44 -2.22 16.62 10.28
CA LEU A 44 -2.35 15.31 9.61
C LEU A 44 -3.70 15.14 8.90
N LEU A 45 -4.79 15.71 9.44
CA LEU A 45 -6.11 15.63 8.81
C LEU A 45 -6.17 16.37 7.47
N LYS A 46 -5.29 17.34 7.21
CA LYS A 46 -5.22 18.07 5.93
C LYS A 46 -4.81 17.15 4.77
N PHE A 47 -4.19 16.01 5.06
CA PHE A 47 -3.79 15.04 4.04
C PHE A 47 -4.95 14.14 3.58
N LEU A 48 -6.04 14.01 4.35
CA LEU A 48 -7.23 13.25 3.95
C LEU A 48 -7.84 13.71 2.61
N PRO A 49 -8.17 15.01 2.41
CA PRO A 49 -8.72 15.46 1.14
C PRO A 49 -7.73 15.28 -0.03
N ILE A 50 -6.43 15.46 0.22
CA ILE A 50 -5.38 15.22 -0.78
C ILE A 50 -5.37 13.74 -1.19
N SER A 51 -5.40 12.82 -0.22
CA SER A 51 -5.50 11.38 -0.45
C SER A 51 -6.75 11.01 -1.25
N THR A 52 -7.89 11.65 -1.01
CA THR A 52 -9.11 11.42 -1.78
C THR A 52 -8.94 11.86 -3.24
N VAL A 53 -8.31 13.01 -3.49
CA VAL A 53 -7.99 13.44 -4.87
C VAL A 53 -7.04 12.45 -5.54
N VAL A 54 -5.99 12.01 -4.84
CA VAL A 54 -5.06 10.99 -5.36
C VAL A 54 -5.79 9.68 -5.67
N LEU A 55 -6.73 9.25 -4.82
CA LEU A 55 -7.56 8.07 -5.10
C LEU A 55 -8.38 8.24 -6.39
N THR A 56 -8.95 9.41 -6.64
CA THR A 56 -9.74 9.65 -7.85
C THR A 56 -8.89 9.69 -9.13
N VAL A 57 -7.70 10.28 -9.06
CA VAL A 57 -6.82 10.45 -10.22
C VAL A 57 -5.99 9.18 -10.50
N ALA A 58 -5.42 8.59 -9.46
CA ALA A 58 -4.50 7.46 -9.56
C ALA A 58 -5.14 6.11 -9.19
N GLY A 59 -6.40 6.08 -8.76
CA GLY A 59 -7.07 4.85 -8.30
C GLY A 59 -7.12 3.76 -9.36
N ILE A 60 -7.44 4.10 -10.62
CA ILE A 60 -7.46 3.12 -11.72
C ILE A 60 -6.05 2.55 -11.98
N PRO A 61 -4.99 3.37 -12.18
CA PRO A 61 -3.62 2.86 -12.26
C PRO A 61 -3.21 1.95 -11.09
N ILE A 62 -3.50 2.36 -9.84
CA ILE A 62 -3.19 1.58 -8.64
C ILE A 62 -3.95 0.24 -8.65
N LEU A 63 -5.20 0.24 -9.09
CA LEU A 63 -6.03 -0.97 -9.18
C LEU A 63 -5.47 -1.96 -10.21
N ILE A 64 -5.10 -1.48 -11.38
CA ILE A 64 -4.47 -2.29 -12.44
C ILE A 64 -3.16 -2.90 -11.93
N LEU A 65 -2.30 -2.08 -11.31
CA LEU A 65 -1.01 -2.52 -10.79
C LEU A 65 -1.20 -3.57 -9.67
N SER A 66 -2.16 -3.33 -8.77
CA SER A 66 -2.52 -4.26 -7.68
C SER A 66 -3.07 -5.57 -8.23
N ALA A 67 -3.90 -5.53 -9.27
CA ALA A 67 -4.43 -6.72 -9.93
C ALA A 67 -3.33 -7.54 -10.63
N LEU A 68 -2.39 -6.88 -11.32
CA LEU A 68 -1.24 -7.55 -11.93
C LEU A 68 -0.36 -8.23 -10.88
N CYS A 69 -0.03 -7.54 -9.78
CA CYS A 69 0.73 -8.13 -8.69
C CYS A 69 0.00 -9.32 -8.03
N ALA A 70 -1.31 -9.21 -7.85
CA ALA A 70 -2.13 -10.31 -7.33
C ALA A 70 -2.14 -11.52 -8.29
N ALA A 71 -2.21 -11.28 -9.61
CA ALA A 71 -2.15 -12.32 -10.63
C ALA A 71 -0.79 -13.04 -10.64
N LEU A 72 0.31 -12.28 -10.55
CA LEU A 72 1.67 -12.85 -10.46
C LEU A 72 1.87 -13.67 -9.20
N LEU A 73 1.42 -13.19 -8.04
CA LEU A 73 1.48 -13.95 -6.78
C LEU A 73 0.67 -15.25 -6.84
N ASN A 74 -0.47 -15.24 -7.53
CA ASN A 74 -1.29 -16.43 -7.70
C ASN A 74 -0.67 -17.41 -8.70
N ALA A 75 -0.09 -16.93 -9.80
CA ALA A 75 0.59 -17.76 -10.80
C ALA A 75 1.86 -18.42 -10.24
N ALA A 76 2.59 -17.73 -9.37
CA ALA A 76 3.76 -18.26 -8.69
C ALA A 76 3.43 -19.15 -7.47
N GLU A 77 2.14 -19.34 -7.15
CA GLU A 77 1.66 -20.05 -5.95
C GLU A 77 2.22 -19.51 -4.62
N TRP A 78 2.71 -18.26 -4.61
CA TRP A 78 3.32 -17.61 -3.45
C TRP A 78 2.27 -17.00 -2.52
N ARG A 79 1.46 -17.87 -1.90
CA ARG A 79 0.37 -17.51 -0.98
C ARG A 79 0.85 -17.23 0.45
N THR A 80 2.12 -16.90 0.66
CA THR A 80 2.66 -16.63 1.99
C THR A 80 2.50 -15.16 2.37
N ARG A 81 2.36 -14.89 3.67
CA ARG A 81 2.29 -13.52 4.21
C ARG A 81 3.49 -12.68 3.77
N ARG A 82 4.69 -13.26 3.81
CA ARG A 82 5.93 -12.57 3.46
C ARG A 82 5.95 -12.18 1.98
N ALA A 83 5.56 -13.09 1.08
CA ALA A 83 5.51 -12.80 -0.35
C ALA A 83 4.54 -11.66 -0.68
N SER A 84 3.35 -11.63 -0.06
CA SER A 84 2.39 -10.54 -0.28
C SER A 84 2.90 -9.19 0.23
N ILE A 85 3.59 -9.16 1.37
CA ILE A 85 4.20 -7.94 1.92
C ILE A 85 5.33 -7.47 1.01
N MET A 86 6.24 -8.36 0.60
CA MET A 86 7.37 -8.02 -0.28
C MET A 86 6.91 -7.52 -1.64
N ALA A 87 5.93 -8.20 -2.25
CA ALA A 87 5.35 -7.77 -3.51
C ALA A 87 4.70 -6.38 -3.36
N GLY A 88 3.89 -6.18 -2.32
CA GLY A 88 3.29 -4.89 -2.03
C GLY A 88 4.33 -3.78 -1.86
N SER A 89 5.39 -4.01 -1.07
CA SER A 89 6.48 -3.04 -0.88
C SER A 89 7.20 -2.70 -2.17
N LEU A 90 7.49 -3.69 -3.02
CA LEU A 90 8.11 -3.47 -4.32
C LEU A 90 7.20 -2.63 -5.23
N THR A 91 5.91 -2.97 -5.28
CA THR A 91 4.90 -2.22 -6.04
C THR A 91 4.79 -0.77 -5.57
N GLY A 92 4.75 -0.54 -4.25
CA GLY A 92 4.70 0.79 -3.66
C GLY A 92 5.95 1.62 -3.94
N LEU A 93 7.14 1.00 -3.86
CA LEU A 93 8.41 1.60 -4.24
C LEU A 93 8.39 2.02 -5.72
N CYS A 94 8.04 1.11 -6.62
CA CYS A 94 7.97 1.40 -8.06
C CYS A 94 6.97 2.51 -8.36
N PHE A 95 5.79 2.49 -7.73
CA PHE A 95 4.75 3.50 -7.96
C PHE A 95 5.20 4.89 -7.51
N ILE A 96 5.75 5.02 -6.30
CA ILE A 96 6.24 6.32 -5.82
C ILE A 96 7.45 6.77 -6.63
N ALA A 97 8.40 5.87 -6.93
CA ALA A 97 9.55 6.22 -7.76
C ALA A 97 9.15 6.72 -9.15
N LEU A 98 8.10 6.16 -9.76
CA LEU A 98 7.56 6.65 -11.04
C LEU A 98 6.86 8.00 -10.93
N LEU A 99 6.16 8.27 -9.81
CA LEU A 99 5.53 9.56 -9.58
C LEU A 99 6.56 10.66 -9.29
N THR A 100 7.65 10.30 -8.62
CA THR A 100 8.69 11.25 -8.25
C THR A 100 9.78 11.36 -9.30
N SER A 101 9.91 10.44 -10.26
CA SER A 101 10.98 10.44 -11.27
C SER A 101 10.90 11.64 -12.22
N SER A 102 11.27 12.80 -11.70
CA SER A 102 11.61 13.99 -12.46
C SER A 102 13.13 14.04 -12.56
N PRO A 103 13.71 14.27 -13.75
CA PRO A 103 15.16 14.21 -13.95
C PRO A 103 15.99 15.22 -13.13
N ALA A 104 15.34 16.12 -12.38
CA ALA A 104 16.01 17.18 -11.63
C ALA A 104 16.48 16.79 -10.20
N ASN A 105 15.91 15.77 -9.52
CA ASN A 105 16.08 15.61 -8.07
C ASN A 105 16.27 14.15 -7.58
N PHE A 106 16.98 13.31 -8.33
CA PHE A 106 17.23 11.89 -8.00
C PHE A 106 17.83 11.61 -6.61
N GLY A 107 18.45 12.59 -5.94
CA GLY A 107 19.16 12.40 -4.66
C GLY A 107 18.28 12.26 -3.42
N ASP A 108 17.16 12.98 -3.32
CA ASP A 108 16.27 12.94 -2.14
C ASP A 108 14.99 12.11 -2.39
N GLU A 109 14.65 11.88 -3.66
CA GLU A 109 13.44 11.16 -4.07
C GLU A 109 13.48 9.67 -3.71
N TRP A 110 14.67 9.04 -3.69
CA TRP A 110 14.78 7.63 -3.31
C TRP A 110 14.49 7.41 -1.82
N LEU A 111 14.88 8.36 -0.95
CA LEU A 111 14.55 8.32 0.47
C LEU A 111 13.05 8.43 0.66
N TYR A 112 12.39 9.28 -0.12
CA TYR A 112 10.93 9.41 -0.10
C TYR A 112 10.23 8.13 -0.56
N ALA A 113 10.69 7.52 -1.65
CA ALA A 113 10.17 6.23 -2.13
C ALA A 113 10.34 5.11 -1.10
N LEU A 114 11.46 5.10 -0.36
CA LEU A 114 11.76 4.09 0.64
C LEU A 114 11.01 4.34 1.97
N ALA A 115 10.92 5.59 2.41
CA ALA A 115 10.24 5.97 3.65
C ALA A 115 8.71 5.90 3.54
N ILE A 116 8.15 6.02 2.33
CA ILE A 116 6.70 6.13 2.13
C ILE A 116 6.19 5.02 1.22
N GLY A 117 6.78 4.84 0.04
CA GLY A 117 6.35 3.84 -0.94
C GLY A 117 6.46 2.41 -0.41
N ALA A 118 7.62 2.04 0.14
CA ALA A 118 7.84 0.70 0.69
C ALA A 118 6.87 0.33 1.83
N PRO A 119 6.68 1.15 2.89
CA PRO A 119 5.75 0.82 3.97
C PRO A 119 4.28 0.88 3.54
N THR A 120 3.89 1.87 2.70
CA THR A 120 2.52 1.91 2.14
C THR A 120 2.21 0.62 1.40
N GLY A 121 3.12 0.22 0.50
CA GLY A 121 3.03 -1.02 -0.25
C GLY A 121 2.96 -2.26 0.64
N ALA A 122 3.79 -2.31 1.69
CA ALA A 122 3.82 -3.41 2.66
C ALA A 122 2.47 -3.59 3.36
N ILE A 123 1.88 -2.48 3.82
CA ILE A 123 0.58 -2.47 4.50
C ILE A 123 -0.51 -2.91 3.53
N CYS A 124 -0.51 -2.42 2.29
CA CYS A 124 -1.47 -2.82 1.26
C CYS A 124 -1.36 -4.32 0.92
N GLY A 125 -0.13 -4.83 0.78
CA GLY A 125 0.14 -6.25 0.57
C GLY A 125 -0.32 -7.12 1.75
N TRP A 126 -0.20 -6.61 2.98
CA TRP A 126 -0.73 -7.27 4.17
C TRP A 126 -2.27 -7.28 4.22
N ILE A 127 -2.93 -6.17 3.86
CA ILE A 127 -4.39 -6.07 3.73
C ILE A 127 -4.89 -7.09 2.69
N TYR A 128 -4.26 -7.12 1.52
CA TYR A 128 -4.56 -8.10 0.49
C TYR A 128 -4.42 -9.53 1.01
N TRP A 129 -3.29 -9.87 1.66
CA TRP A 129 -3.08 -11.20 2.24
C TRP A 129 -4.15 -11.56 3.26
N ARG A 130 -4.55 -10.63 4.13
CA ARG A 130 -5.57 -10.85 5.16
C ARG A 130 -6.93 -11.20 4.57
N ILE A 131 -7.34 -10.51 3.49
CA ILE A 131 -8.67 -10.63 2.89
C ILE A 131 -8.71 -11.76 1.86
N ALA A 132 -7.71 -11.83 0.99
CA ALA A 132 -7.69 -12.75 -0.14
C ALA A 132 -7.12 -14.14 0.19
N ILE A 133 -6.16 -14.22 1.13
CA ILE A 133 -5.34 -15.44 1.33
C ILE A 133 -5.54 -16.08 2.71
N ARG A 134 -5.47 -15.34 3.82
CA ARG A 134 -5.48 -15.90 5.20
C ARG A 134 -6.78 -16.67 5.53
N GLN A 135 -7.90 -16.37 4.87
CA GLN A 135 -9.21 -16.97 5.17
C GLN A 135 -9.58 -18.17 4.28
N THR A 136 -8.62 -18.90 3.73
CA THR A 136 -8.88 -20.23 3.14
C THR A 136 -8.65 -21.36 4.15
N PRO A 137 -9.64 -21.76 4.98
CA PRO A 137 -9.76 -23.15 5.35
C PRO A 137 -10.48 -23.87 4.20
N GLU A 138 -9.72 -24.54 3.34
CA GLU A 138 -10.28 -25.44 2.32
C GLU A 138 -10.74 -26.78 2.95
N LYS A 139 -10.44 -27.03 4.23
CA LYS A 139 -10.72 -28.29 4.95
C LYS A 139 -11.92 -28.25 5.92
N ALA A 140 -12.92 -27.42 5.69
CA ALA A 140 -14.16 -27.41 6.51
C ALA A 140 -15.32 -28.23 5.88
N HIS A 141 -15.08 -28.98 4.79
CA HIS A 141 -16.11 -29.74 4.08
C HIS A 141 -15.86 -31.25 3.98
N ALA A 142 -15.03 -31.85 4.83
CA ALA A 142 -14.95 -33.30 4.95
C ALA A 142 -15.15 -33.71 6.42
N ILE A 143 -16.40 -33.68 6.87
CA ILE A 143 -16.84 -34.67 7.84
C ILE A 143 -17.15 -35.89 6.97
N ASP A 144 -16.22 -36.86 6.94
CA ASP A 144 -16.52 -38.19 6.39
C ASP A 144 -17.67 -38.79 7.22
N PRO A 145 -18.79 -39.20 6.60
CA PRO A 145 -19.74 -40.06 7.28
C PRO A 145 -19.08 -41.42 7.52
N ALA A 146 -19.07 -41.83 8.79
CA ALA A 146 -18.57 -43.11 9.29
C ALA A 146 -19.32 -44.31 8.71
#